data_AF-A0A357ZJ29-F1
#
_entry.id   AF-A0A357ZJ29-F1
#
_cell.length_a   1.000
_cell.length_b   1.000
_cell.length_c   1.000
_cell.angle_alpha   90.00
_cell.angle_beta   90.00
_cell.angle_gamma   90.00
#
_symmetry.space_group_name_H-M   'P 1'
#
loop_
_entity.id
_entity.type
_entity.pdbx_description
1 polymer ?
#
loop_
_entity_poly.entity_id
_entity_poly.type
_entity_poly.pdbx_seq_one_letter_code
_entity_poly.pdbx_strand_id
1 'polypeptide(L)'
;MKRNKLLLLLSILAVIGFASPSMAATTLKKMGTHPFYTPPLTSISDLQTMVQKRGSRIEEGFVKAGAADLYPAFVEQFPNAQIEQVQVQPGESMEWMLFRRWGKGPVAAAKDIVWGGRAPFEAFKFSIQKDGNLYNFIVPLVCGNVALQNVTAAPVAVEVPPP
;
A
#
# COMPACT_ATOMS: atom_id res chain seq x y z
N MET A 1 33.89 -52.40 -19.49
CA MET A 1 33.33 -51.10 -19.94
C MET A 1 31.86 -51.01 -19.53
N LYS A 2 31.34 -49.82 -19.18
CA LYS A 2 29.94 -49.48 -18.84
C LYS A 2 29.61 -49.30 -17.33
N ARG A 3 30.38 -48.48 -16.59
CA ARG A 3 29.94 -47.99 -15.27
C ARG A 3 30.14 -46.49 -15.00
N ASN A 4 30.27 -45.69 -16.07
CA ASN A 4 30.52 -44.23 -15.95
C ASN A 4 29.49 -43.35 -16.70
N LYS A 5 28.42 -43.92 -17.28
CA LYS A 5 27.40 -43.11 -18.01
C LYS A 5 26.16 -42.77 -17.19
N LEU A 6 25.95 -43.39 -16.03
CA LEU A 6 24.76 -43.16 -15.22
C LEU A 6 24.87 -41.93 -14.30
N LEU A 7 26.10 -41.53 -13.94
CA LEU A 7 26.36 -40.33 -13.13
C LEU A 7 26.32 -39.02 -13.93
N LEU A 8 26.39 -39.08 -15.26
CA LEU A 8 26.32 -37.92 -16.14
C LEU A 8 24.88 -37.53 -16.53
N LEU A 9 23.89 -38.40 -16.28
CA LEU A 9 22.48 -38.13 -16.55
C LEU A 9 21.71 -37.60 -15.34
N LEU A 10 22.26 -37.77 -14.13
CA LEU A 10 21.66 -37.25 -12.88
C LEU A 10 22.08 -35.81 -12.54
N SER A 11 23.14 -35.29 -13.17
CA SER A 11 23.61 -33.92 -12.98
C SER A 11 22.93 -32.88 -13.90
N ILE A 12 22.06 -33.32 -14.82
CA ILE A 12 21.33 -32.42 -15.75
C ILE A 12 19.94 -32.03 -15.20
N LEU A 13 19.45 -32.67 -14.13
CA LEU A 13 18.07 -32.47 -13.63
C LEU A 13 17.95 -31.54 -12.40
N ALA A 14 19.02 -30.85 -12.00
CA ALA A 14 19.06 -30.06 -10.76
C ALA A 14 19.22 -28.54 -10.96
N VAL A 15 18.74 -28.01 -12.09
CA VAL A 15 18.62 -26.55 -12.31
C VAL A 15 17.19 -26.22 -12.71
N ILE A 16 16.22 -26.54 -11.86
CA ILE A 16 14.92 -25.86 -11.89
C ILE A 16 15.17 -24.54 -11.18
N GLY A 17 15.60 -23.54 -11.95
CA GLY A 17 15.69 -22.17 -11.46
C GLY A 17 14.32 -21.74 -10.94
N PHE A 18 14.29 -21.25 -9.72
CA PHE A 18 13.16 -20.48 -9.20
C PHE A 18 13.05 -19.22 -10.07
N ALA A 19 12.28 -19.30 -11.16
CA ALA A 19 11.78 -18.12 -11.82
C ALA A 19 10.74 -17.52 -10.86
N SER A 20 11.19 -16.62 -9.98
CA SER A 20 10.27 -15.78 -9.23
C SER A 20 9.36 -15.07 -10.24
N PRO A 21 8.04 -15.22 -10.17
CA PRO A 21 7.15 -14.49 -11.06
C PRO A 21 7.38 -13.00 -10.80
N SER A 22 7.95 -12.29 -11.77
CA SER A 22 7.96 -10.83 -11.76
C SER A 22 6.52 -10.39 -11.99
N MET A 23 5.77 -10.17 -10.91
CA MET A 23 4.45 -9.55 -10.98
C MET A 23 4.65 -8.17 -11.59
N ALA A 24 4.12 -7.95 -12.79
CA ALA A 24 4.23 -6.66 -13.45
C ALA A 24 3.43 -5.63 -12.66
N ALA A 25 4.08 -4.55 -12.24
CA ALA A 25 3.44 -3.47 -11.51
C ALA A 25 2.28 -2.86 -12.30
N THR A 26 1.15 -2.61 -11.64
CA THR A 26 -0.02 -1.97 -12.22
C THR A 26 0.25 -0.47 -12.39
N THR A 27 0.35 -0.01 -13.63
CA THR A 27 0.53 1.43 -13.90
C THR A 27 -0.81 2.18 -13.86
N LEU A 28 -0.99 3.04 -12.86
CA LEU A 28 -2.15 3.92 -12.74
C LEU A 28 -1.86 5.27 -13.43
N LYS A 29 -2.63 5.62 -14.46
CA LYS A 29 -2.40 6.85 -15.25
C LYS A 29 -3.35 8.00 -14.94
N LYS A 30 -4.45 7.73 -14.23
CA LYS A 30 -5.52 8.70 -13.97
C LYS A 30 -6.17 8.48 -12.61
N MET A 31 -6.16 9.50 -11.76
CA MET A 31 -6.87 9.53 -10.49
C MET A 31 -8.35 9.89 -10.68
N GLY A 32 -9.19 9.54 -9.70
CA GLY A 32 -10.61 9.94 -9.67
C GLY A 32 -11.57 9.11 -10.53
N THR A 33 -11.08 8.17 -11.36
CA THR A 33 -11.97 7.31 -12.18
C THR A 33 -12.75 6.31 -11.32
N HIS A 34 -12.13 5.83 -10.24
CA HIS A 34 -12.72 4.87 -9.31
C HIS A 34 -12.55 5.37 -7.87
N PRO A 35 -13.34 6.38 -7.45
CA PRO A 35 -13.17 6.97 -6.14
C PRO A 35 -13.65 6.02 -5.04
N PHE A 36 -12.91 5.95 -3.95
CA PHE A 36 -13.36 5.32 -2.73
C PHE A 36 -14.37 6.23 -2.00
N TYR A 37 -14.13 7.54 -2.05
CA TYR A 37 -14.94 8.58 -1.43
C TYR A 37 -15.23 9.75 -2.39
N THR A 38 -16.40 10.34 -2.22
CA THR A 38 -16.86 11.54 -2.93
C THR A 38 -17.74 12.32 -1.94
N PRO A 39 -17.58 13.66 -1.81
CA PRO A 39 -16.78 14.59 -2.63
C PRO A 39 -15.25 14.46 -2.45
N PRO A 40 -14.43 15.13 -3.29
CA PRO A 40 -13.00 15.27 -3.05
C PRO A 40 -12.71 15.81 -1.65
N LEU A 41 -11.60 15.39 -1.06
CA LEU A 41 -11.13 15.87 0.23
C LEU A 41 -10.46 17.24 0.04
N THR A 42 -10.79 18.21 0.88
CA THR A 42 -10.17 19.55 0.86
C THR A 42 -9.51 19.90 2.19
N SER A 43 -9.74 19.11 3.24
CA SER A 43 -9.19 19.33 4.57
C SER A 43 -8.90 18.01 5.32
N ILE A 44 -8.08 18.11 6.37
CA ILE A 44 -7.85 16.99 7.32
C ILE A 44 -9.17 16.55 7.97
N SER A 45 -10.09 17.49 8.22
CA SER A 45 -11.42 17.18 8.77
C SER A 45 -12.25 16.30 7.81
N ASP A 46 -12.16 16.54 6.50
CA ASP A 46 -12.82 15.69 5.49
C ASP A 46 -12.23 14.28 5.49
N LEU A 47 -10.91 14.18 5.62
CA LEU A 47 -10.22 12.89 5.72
C LEU A 47 -10.68 12.11 6.97
N GLN A 48 -10.70 12.77 8.13
CA GLN A 48 -11.18 12.17 9.38
C GLN A 48 -12.65 11.73 9.27
N THR A 49 -13.50 12.59 8.70
CA THR A 49 -14.91 12.30 8.43
C THR A 49 -15.07 11.11 7.48
N MET A 50 -14.24 11.04 6.43
CA MET A 50 -14.23 9.92 5.49
C MET A 50 -13.88 8.62 6.22
N VAL A 51 -12.80 8.60 7.01
CA VAL A 51 -12.35 7.40 7.74
C VAL A 51 -13.44 6.94 8.71
N GLN A 52 -14.03 7.86 9.47
CA GLN A 52 -15.12 7.53 10.40
C GLN A 52 -16.34 6.95 9.67
N LYS A 53 -16.82 7.61 8.60
CA LYS A 53 -18.03 7.18 7.87
C LYS A 53 -17.82 5.93 7.02
N ARG A 54 -16.57 5.61 6.67
CA ARG A 54 -16.21 4.49 5.78
C ARG A 54 -15.45 3.38 6.51
N GLY A 55 -15.37 3.41 7.85
CA GLY A 55 -14.60 2.45 8.67
C GLY A 55 -14.79 0.99 8.23
N SER A 56 -16.03 0.48 8.23
CA SER A 56 -16.33 -0.89 7.78
C SER A 56 -15.88 -1.21 6.35
N ARG A 57 -15.91 -0.23 5.43
CA ARG A 57 -15.41 -0.42 4.05
C ARG A 57 -13.89 -0.37 3.98
N ILE A 58 -13.26 0.43 4.83
CA ILE A 58 -11.80 0.47 4.94
C ILE A 58 -11.31 -0.88 5.49
N GLU A 59 -11.99 -1.42 6.51
CA GLU A 59 -11.73 -2.76 7.05
C GLU A 59 -11.84 -3.84 5.97
N GLU A 60 -12.95 -3.86 5.21
CA GLU A 60 -13.11 -4.76 4.08
C GLU A 60 -11.94 -4.63 3.09
N GLY A 61 -11.53 -3.40 2.80
CA GLY A 61 -10.40 -3.12 1.93
C GLY A 61 -9.06 -3.65 2.45
N PHE A 62 -8.78 -3.52 3.75
CA PHE A 62 -7.59 -4.09 4.38
C PHE A 62 -7.56 -5.61 4.23
N VAL A 63 -8.71 -6.28 4.39
CA VAL A 63 -8.84 -7.72 4.10
C VAL A 63 -8.54 -8.02 2.63
N LYS A 64 -9.10 -7.25 1.68
CA LYS A 64 -8.83 -7.43 0.24
C LYS A 64 -7.38 -7.14 -0.16
N ALA A 65 -6.71 -6.23 0.54
CA ALA A 65 -5.29 -5.94 0.36
C ALA A 65 -4.40 -7.07 0.91
N GLY A 66 -4.90 -7.93 1.78
CA GLY A 66 -4.12 -8.94 2.51
C GLY A 66 -3.40 -8.36 3.73
N ALA A 67 -3.92 -7.27 4.31
CA ALA A 67 -3.38 -6.55 5.45
C ALA A 67 -4.41 -6.44 6.59
N ALA A 68 -5.24 -7.47 6.78
CA ALA A 68 -6.33 -7.46 7.76
C ALA A 68 -5.83 -7.19 9.19
N ASP A 69 -4.65 -7.72 9.53
CA ASP A 69 -3.98 -7.56 10.82
C ASP A 69 -3.53 -6.13 11.11
N LEU A 70 -3.42 -5.28 10.07
CA LEU A 70 -3.01 -3.88 10.19
C LEU A 70 -4.19 -2.96 10.56
N TYR A 71 -5.44 -3.38 10.32
CA TYR A 71 -6.61 -2.54 10.52
C TYR A 71 -6.83 -2.07 11.98
N PRO A 72 -6.64 -2.92 13.02
CA PRO A 72 -6.74 -2.47 14.41
C PRO A 72 -5.78 -1.32 14.74
N ALA A 73 -4.50 -1.46 14.36
CA ALA A 73 -3.49 -0.42 14.57
C ALA A 73 -3.82 0.87 13.79
N PHE A 74 -4.38 0.73 12.59
CA PHE A 74 -4.84 1.86 11.80
C PHE A 74 -5.91 2.67 12.52
N VAL A 75 -6.97 2.00 13.03
CA VAL A 75 -8.08 2.68 13.70
C VAL A 75 -7.64 3.30 15.03
N GLU A 76 -6.74 2.64 15.75
CA GLU A 76 -6.21 3.14 17.03
C GLU A 76 -5.36 4.39 16.85
N GLN A 77 -4.47 4.41 15.85
CA GLN A 77 -3.45 5.45 15.72
C GLN A 77 -3.85 6.60 14.79
N PHE A 78 -4.67 6.34 13.76
CA PHE A 78 -5.09 7.37 12.80
C PHE A 78 -5.67 8.65 13.44
N PRO A 79 -6.53 8.58 14.50
CA PRO A 79 -7.08 9.79 15.12
C PRO A 79 -6.03 10.77 15.65
N ASN A 80 -4.85 10.28 16.02
CA ASN A 80 -3.74 11.06 16.59
C ASN A 80 -2.55 11.18 15.63
N ALA A 81 -2.67 10.64 14.41
CA ALA A 81 -1.57 10.65 13.45
C ALA A 81 -1.28 12.09 12.98
N GLN A 82 0.01 12.39 12.80
CA GLN A 82 0.41 13.62 12.12
C GLN A 82 0.08 13.47 10.63
N ILE A 83 -0.81 14.33 10.15
CA ILE A 83 -1.28 14.33 8.76
C ILE A 83 -0.70 15.54 8.05
N GLU A 84 0.02 15.29 6.97
CA GLU A 84 0.57 16.32 6.08
C GLU A 84 -0.01 16.20 4.68
N GLN A 85 0.03 17.29 3.91
CA GLN A 85 -0.30 17.26 2.49
C GLN A 85 0.99 17.12 1.67
N VAL A 86 0.98 16.21 0.71
CA VAL A 86 2.14 15.87 -0.14
C VAL A 86 1.75 15.78 -1.61
N GLN A 87 2.76 15.85 -2.48
CA GLN A 87 2.64 15.52 -3.89
C GLN A 87 3.28 14.18 -4.20
N VAL A 88 2.50 13.29 -4.81
CA VAL A 88 2.99 11.99 -5.29
C VAL A 88 3.48 12.14 -6.71
N GLN A 89 4.77 11.90 -6.92
CA GLN A 89 5.47 12.15 -8.18
C GLN A 89 5.29 11.00 -9.18
N PRO A 90 5.24 11.26 -10.50
CA PRO A 90 5.29 10.19 -11.51
C PRO A 90 6.47 9.25 -11.27
N GLY A 91 6.21 7.95 -11.32
CA GLY A 91 7.17 6.89 -11.03
C GLY A 91 7.14 6.37 -9.59
N GLU A 92 6.51 7.10 -8.65
CA GLU A 92 6.36 6.60 -7.28
C GLU A 92 5.41 5.39 -7.21
N SER A 93 5.73 4.47 -6.32
CA SER A 93 5.00 3.22 -6.12
C SER A 93 4.14 3.25 -4.86
N MET A 94 3.13 2.38 -4.86
CA MET A 94 2.28 2.05 -3.72
C MET A 94 2.10 0.54 -3.66
N GLU A 95 2.28 -0.04 -2.47
CA GLU A 95 2.05 -1.46 -2.21
C GLU A 95 0.62 -1.86 -2.61
N TRP A 96 -0.36 -1.05 -2.20
CA TRP A 96 -1.74 -1.23 -2.60
C TRP A 96 -2.57 0.05 -2.46
N MET A 97 -3.70 0.09 -3.15
CA MET A 97 -4.69 1.17 -3.06
C MET A 97 -6.12 0.62 -3.08
N LEU A 98 -6.92 1.07 -2.13
CA LEU A 98 -8.35 0.78 -2.05
C LEU A 98 -9.14 1.68 -2.98
N PHE A 99 -10.09 1.08 -3.69
CA PHE A 99 -11.00 1.80 -4.57
C PHE A 99 -12.36 1.14 -4.60
N ARG A 100 -13.34 1.85 -5.16
CA ARG A 100 -14.65 1.32 -5.51
C ARG A 100 -14.90 1.57 -6.98
N ARG A 101 -15.22 0.52 -7.73
CA ARG A 101 -15.47 0.64 -9.18
C ARG A 101 -16.55 1.69 -9.42
N TRP A 102 -16.18 2.75 -10.15
CA TRP A 102 -17.01 3.93 -10.42
C TRP A 102 -17.65 4.59 -9.18
N GLY A 103 -17.02 4.46 -8.00
CA GLY A 103 -17.54 5.01 -6.74
C GLY A 103 -18.76 4.29 -6.16
N LYS A 104 -19.21 3.19 -6.78
CA LYS A 104 -20.47 2.50 -6.42
C LYS A 104 -20.28 1.02 -6.09
N GLY A 105 -19.30 0.37 -6.68
CA GLY A 105 -19.05 -1.07 -6.48
C GLY A 105 -18.58 -1.46 -5.07
N PRO A 106 -18.37 -2.78 -4.84
CA PRO A 106 -17.70 -3.29 -3.64
C PRO A 106 -16.29 -2.72 -3.53
N VAL A 107 -15.72 -2.79 -2.34
CA VAL A 107 -14.34 -2.38 -2.11
C VAL A 107 -13.41 -3.38 -2.80
N ALA A 108 -12.41 -2.86 -3.51
CA ALA A 108 -11.35 -3.62 -4.13
C ALA A 108 -10.00 -3.00 -3.77
N ALA A 109 -8.95 -3.82 -3.83
CA ALA A 109 -7.57 -3.38 -3.66
C ALA A 109 -6.80 -3.66 -4.96
N ALA A 110 -6.18 -2.62 -5.52
CA ALA A 110 -5.13 -2.80 -6.53
C ALA A 110 -3.78 -2.92 -5.82
N LYS A 111 -2.89 -3.79 -6.31
CA LYS A 111 -1.57 -4.06 -5.72
C LYS A 111 -0.46 -3.68 -6.68
N ASP A 112 0.74 -3.48 -6.14
CA ASP A 112 1.97 -3.21 -6.88
C ASP A 112 1.78 -2.04 -7.86
N ILE A 113 1.29 -0.91 -7.36
CA ILE A 113 0.86 0.21 -8.21
C ILE A 113 2.05 1.14 -8.44
N VAL A 114 2.22 1.61 -9.68
CA VAL A 114 3.10 2.73 -10.00
C VAL A 114 2.27 3.88 -10.56
N TRP A 115 2.50 5.09 -10.05
CA TRP A 115 1.89 6.29 -10.61
C TRP A 115 2.53 6.63 -11.95
N GLY A 116 1.80 6.40 -13.05
CA GLY A 116 2.22 6.69 -14.42
C GLY A 116 1.53 7.90 -15.04
N GLY A 117 1.00 8.81 -14.22
CA GLY A 117 0.42 10.06 -14.71
C GLY A 117 1.48 11.02 -15.21
N ARG A 118 1.04 12.04 -15.95
CA ARG A 118 1.94 13.06 -16.54
C ARG A 118 2.38 14.14 -15.56
N ALA A 119 1.72 14.25 -14.42
CA ALA A 119 1.96 15.27 -13.40
C ALA A 119 1.77 14.65 -11.99
N PRO A 120 2.29 15.29 -10.94
CA PRO A 120 2.04 14.88 -9.57
C PRO A 120 0.55 14.98 -9.21
N PHE A 121 0.13 14.24 -8.19
CA PHE A 121 -1.19 14.43 -7.57
C PHE A 121 -1.06 14.73 -6.08
N GLU A 122 -2.01 15.51 -5.57
CA GLU A 122 -2.09 15.89 -4.16
C GLU A 122 -2.69 14.75 -3.32
N ALA A 123 -2.08 14.47 -2.17
CA ALA A 123 -2.54 13.48 -1.21
C ALA A 123 -2.33 13.95 0.23
N PHE A 124 -3.13 13.43 1.16
CA PHE A 124 -2.76 13.42 2.57
C PHE A 124 -1.84 12.24 2.84
N LYS A 125 -0.83 12.43 3.68
CA LYS A 125 0.09 11.40 4.14
C LYS A 125 0.11 11.33 5.65
N PHE A 126 0.17 10.11 6.18
CA PHE A 126 0.34 9.84 7.60
C PHE A 126 0.95 8.45 7.77
N SER A 127 1.43 8.16 8.98
CA SER A 127 2.06 6.87 9.29
C SER A 127 1.48 6.30 10.58
N ILE A 128 1.45 4.97 10.65
CA ILE A 128 1.17 4.21 11.88
C ILE A 128 2.32 3.24 12.14
N GLN A 129 2.51 2.86 13.41
CA GLN A 129 3.54 1.92 13.83
C GLN A 129 2.94 0.57 14.20
N LYS A 130 3.55 -0.52 13.73
CA LYS A 130 3.20 -1.89 14.12
C LYS A 130 4.41 -2.80 13.94
N ASP A 131 4.70 -3.64 14.93
CA ASP A 131 5.76 -4.65 14.89
C ASP A 131 7.14 -4.09 14.47
N GLY A 132 7.51 -2.92 15.00
CA GLY A 132 8.79 -2.26 14.69
C GLY A 132 8.86 -1.62 13.29
N ASN A 133 7.74 -1.56 12.56
CA ASN A 133 7.65 -0.94 11.24
C ASN A 133 6.74 0.28 11.25
N LEU A 134 7.08 1.27 10.42
CA LEU A 134 6.25 2.39 10.01
C LEU A 134 5.54 2.03 8.70
N TYR A 135 4.21 2.07 8.73
CA TYR A 135 3.36 1.89 7.56
C TYR A 135 2.93 3.27 7.08
N ASN A 136 3.43 3.68 5.91
CA ASN A 136 3.22 5.02 5.37
C ASN A 136 2.01 5.00 4.44
N PHE A 137 0.94 5.67 4.85
CA PHE A 137 -0.29 5.76 4.09
C PHE A 137 -0.37 7.06 3.31
N ILE A 138 -1.01 7.00 2.15
CA ILE A 138 -1.42 8.17 1.39
C ILE A 138 -2.89 8.08 1.00
N VAL A 139 -3.57 9.24 0.94
CA VAL A 139 -4.97 9.37 0.54
C VAL A 139 -5.10 10.52 -0.47
N PRO A 140 -5.25 10.23 -1.78
CA PRO A 140 -5.37 11.24 -2.82
C PRO A 140 -6.59 12.13 -2.59
N LEU A 141 -6.38 13.45 -2.61
CA LEU A 141 -7.44 14.44 -2.33
C LEU A 141 -8.62 14.28 -3.29
N VAL A 142 -8.33 14.02 -4.57
CA VAL A 142 -9.36 13.94 -5.62
C VAL A 142 -10.36 12.80 -5.46
N CYS A 143 -10.04 11.73 -4.72
CA CYS A 143 -10.86 10.51 -4.74
C CYS A 143 -10.91 9.69 -3.44
N GLY A 144 -10.16 10.08 -2.41
CA GLY A 144 -10.19 9.47 -1.09
C GLY A 144 -9.78 7.99 -1.05
N ASN A 145 -9.01 7.54 -2.04
CA ASN A 145 -8.54 6.16 -2.11
C ASN A 145 -7.47 5.94 -1.03
N VAL A 146 -7.72 5.05 -0.07
CA VAL A 146 -6.72 4.76 0.96
C VAL A 146 -5.64 3.85 0.37
N ALA A 147 -4.38 4.26 0.43
CA ALA A 147 -3.27 3.49 -0.11
C ALA A 147 -2.15 3.32 0.92
N LEU A 148 -1.51 2.16 0.91
CA LEU A 148 -0.21 1.97 1.56
C LEU A 148 0.86 2.31 0.53
N GLN A 149 1.64 3.36 0.81
CA GLN A 149 2.72 3.80 -0.07
C GLN A 149 3.91 2.86 0.05
N ASN A 150 4.41 2.65 1.28
CA ASN A 150 5.51 1.74 1.58
C ASN A 150 5.53 1.39 3.07
N VAL A 151 6.43 0.47 3.43
CA VAL A 151 6.75 0.10 4.81
C VAL A 151 8.23 0.37 5.05
N THR A 152 8.55 1.06 6.14
CA THR A 152 9.93 1.37 6.55
C THR A 152 10.16 0.91 7.98
N ALA A 153 11.41 0.67 8.38
CA ALA A 153 11.71 0.41 9.80
C ALA A 153 11.30 1.62 10.65
N ALA A 154 10.71 1.39 11.82
CA ALA A 154 10.46 2.46 12.78
C ALA A 154 11.80 2.96 13.36
N PRO A 155 11.93 4.25 13.69
CA PRO A 155 13.11 4.75 14.38
C PRO A 155 13.32 3.97 15.68
N VAL A 156 14.52 3.40 15.86
CA VAL A 156 14.89 2.84 17.15
C VAL A 156 14.96 4.00 18.14
N ALA A 157 14.17 3.96 19.20
CA ALA A 157 14.30 4.93 20.29
C ALA A 157 15.73 4.84 20.80
N VAL A 158 16.52 5.90 20.57
CA VAL A 158 17.86 5.98 21.12
C VAL A 158 17.66 6.25 22.61
N GLU A 159 17.83 5.25 23.45
CA GLU A 159 17.91 5.45 24.90
C GLU A 159 19.08 6.41 25.14
N VAL A 160 18.78 7.64 25.55
CA VAL A 160 19.80 8.58 26.03
C VAL A 160 20.29 8.01 27.36
N PRO A 161 21.57 7.63 27.52
CA PRO A 161 22.06 7.15 28.79
C PRO A 161 21.87 8.24 29.86
N PRO A 162 21.51 7.87 31.09
CA PRO A 162 21.34 8.85 32.17
C PRO A 162 22.66 9.61 32.43
N PRO A 163 22.58 10.88 32.87
CA PRO A 163 23.74 11.73 33.11
C PRO A 163 24.68 11.19 34.19
#